data_AF-A0A954IN58-F1
#
_entry.id   AF-A0A954IN58-F1
#
_cell.length_a   1.000
_cell.length_b   1.000
_cell.length_c   1.000
_cell.angle_alpha   90.00
_cell.angle_beta   90.00
_cell.angle_gamma   90.00
#
_symmetry.space_group_name_H-M   'P 1'
#
loop_
_entity.id
_entity.type
_entity.pdbx_description
1 polymer ?
#
loop_
_entity_poly.entity_id
_entity_poly.type
_entity_poly.pdbx_seq_one_letter_code
_entity_poly.pdbx_strand_id
1 'polypeptide(L)'
;MFRKSQPVPNDPPVVLHTRVVTGCGGGPEKTILNSPRYLRRYGIDSCCLFMRPPGDRGFAVLEERARQAGAPIVAVDDNGPFDRNIVRECIRV
;
A
#
# COMPACT_ATOMS: atom_id res chain seq x y z
N MET A 1 -1.73 11.05 8.14
CA MET A 1 -2.80 11.93 7.61
C MET A 1 -2.40 12.31 6.18
N PHE A 2 -2.86 11.56 5.17
CA PHE A 2 -2.59 11.90 3.77
C PHE A 2 -3.45 13.11 3.39
N ARG A 3 -2.79 14.24 3.10
CA ARG A 3 -3.47 15.46 2.68
C ARG A 3 -3.81 15.28 1.21
N LYS A 4 -5.10 15.36 0.83
CA LYS A 4 -5.52 15.44 -0.57
C LYS A 4 -4.90 16.68 -1.21
N SER A 5 -3.75 16.55 -1.85
CA SER A 5 -3.23 17.54 -2.78
C SER A 5 -3.85 17.28 -4.15
N GLN A 6 -4.35 18.33 -4.79
CA GLN A 6 -4.61 18.29 -6.22
C GLN A 6 -3.29 17.94 -6.93
N PRO A 7 -3.28 17.03 -7.92
CA PRO A 7 -2.07 16.73 -8.67
C PRO A 7 -1.60 18.03 -9.32
N VAL A 8 -0.45 18.52 -8.88
CA VAL A 8 0.20 19.67 -9.53
C VAL A 8 0.78 19.12 -10.84
N PRO A 9 0.77 19.86 -11.97
CA PRO A 9 1.21 19.33 -13.27
C PRO A 9 2.64 18.76 -13.34
N ASN A 10 3.43 18.92 -12.27
CA ASN A 10 4.80 18.43 -12.13
C ASN A 10 4.98 17.38 -11.01
N ASP A 11 3.91 16.88 -10.39
CA ASP A 11 4.04 15.79 -9.42
C ASP A 11 4.42 14.49 -10.15
N PRO A 12 5.37 13.70 -9.60
CA PRO A 12 5.71 12.41 -10.19
C PRO A 12 4.48 11.50 -10.23
N PRO A 13 4.28 10.72 -11.31
CA PRO A 13 3.20 9.73 -11.34
C PRO A 13 3.38 8.74 -10.18
N VAL A 14 2.25 8.37 -9.57
CA VAL A 14 2.22 7.45 -8.43
C VAL A 14 1.63 6.11 -8.85
N VAL A 15 2.33 5.02 -8.56
CA VAL A 15 1.85 3.65 -8.73
C VAL A 15 1.32 3.13 -7.39
N LEU A 16 0.02 2.83 -7.34
CA LEU A 16 -0.58 2.17 -6.20
C LEU A 16 -0.52 0.64 -6.39
N HIS A 17 0.36 -0.03 -5.65
CA HIS A 17 0.43 -1.48 -5.61
C HIS A 17 -0.61 -2.02 -4.62
N THR A 18 -1.75 -2.49 -5.10
CA THR A 18 -2.82 -3.04 -4.27
C THR A 18 -2.69 -4.56 -4.10
N ARG A 19 -2.86 -5.08 -2.87
CA ARG A 19 -2.90 -6.51 -2.57
C ARG A 19 -3.92 -6.84 -1.50
N VAL A 20 -4.48 -8.05 -1.54
CA VAL A 20 -5.21 -8.67 -0.41
C VAL A 20 -4.24 -9.63 0.28
N VAL A 21 -4.17 -9.58 1.60
CA VAL A 21 -3.25 -10.40 2.42
C VAL A 21 -3.92 -10.88 3.70
N THR A 22 -3.40 -11.99 4.24
CA THR A 22 -3.69 -12.48 5.60
C THR A 22 -2.38 -12.86 6.27
N GLY A 23 -2.27 -12.60 7.57
CA GLY A 23 -1.09 -12.84 8.38
C GLY A 23 0.11 -12.01 7.92
N CYS A 24 1.28 -12.66 7.87
CA CYS A 24 2.55 -12.01 7.54
C CYS A 24 2.81 -11.88 6.02
N GLY A 25 1.80 -12.15 5.19
CA GLY A 25 1.96 -12.39 3.76
C GLY A 25 2.69 -13.71 3.47
N GLY A 26 2.67 -14.15 2.21
CA GLY A 26 3.23 -15.46 1.83
C GLY A 26 3.85 -15.52 0.43
N GLY A 27 3.83 -14.44 -0.35
CA GLY A 27 4.25 -14.40 -1.75
C GLY A 27 5.20 -13.24 -2.09
N PRO A 28 4.96 -12.54 -3.22
CA PRO A 28 5.84 -11.48 -3.73
C PRO A 28 5.71 -10.16 -2.95
N GLU A 29 5.23 -10.15 -1.70
CA GLU A 29 5.16 -8.93 -0.89
C GLU A 29 6.55 -8.33 -0.68
N LYS A 30 7.59 -9.18 -0.63
CA LYS A 30 8.99 -8.73 -0.62
C LYS A 30 9.37 -7.97 -1.89
N THR A 31 8.77 -8.28 -3.03
CA THR A 31 9.11 -7.66 -4.32
C THR A 31 8.44 -6.30 -4.47
N ILE A 32 7.15 -6.18 -4.10
CA ILE A 32 6.44 -4.89 -4.19
C ILE A 32 6.96 -3.85 -3.19
N LEU A 33 7.41 -4.28 -2.00
CA LEU A 33 8.05 -3.39 -1.03
C LEU A 33 9.41 -2.87 -1.53
N ASN A 34 10.01 -3.51 -2.54
CA ASN A 34 11.22 -3.00 -3.19
C ASN A 34 10.92 -2.03 -4.35
N SER A 35 9.68 -1.95 -4.85
CA SER A 35 9.31 -1.09 -5.98
C SER A 35 9.74 0.37 -5.81
N PRO A 36 9.54 1.05 -4.65
CA PRO A 36 9.92 2.45 -4.50
C PRO A 36 11.39 2.73 -4.81
N ARG A 37 12.29 1.82 -4.39
CA ARG A 37 13.73 1.99 -4.65
C ARG A 37 14.06 1.95 -6.14
N TYR A 38 13.33 1.17 -6.92
CA TYR A 38 13.57 0.98 -8.35
C TYR A 38 12.83 2.01 -9.21
N LEU A 39 11.69 2.52 -8.76
CA LEU A 39 10.85 3.46 -9.50
C LEU A 39 11.31 4.91 -9.35
N ARG A 40 11.84 5.30 -8.17
CA ARG A 40 12.29 6.68 -7.90
C ARG A 40 13.32 7.19 -8.91
N ARG A 41 14.24 6.34 -9.39
CA ARG A 41 15.24 6.70 -10.42
C ARG A 41 14.62 7.08 -11.78
N TYR A 42 13.36 6.72 -12.01
CA TYR A 42 12.60 7.08 -13.20
C TYR A 42 11.61 8.24 -12.95
N GLY A 43 11.67 8.88 -11.78
CA GLY A 43 10.71 9.92 -11.40
C GLY A 43 9.31 9.38 -11.15
N ILE A 44 9.17 8.11 -10.79
CA ILE A 44 7.89 7.47 -10.48
C ILE A 44 7.88 7.16 -8.98
N ASP A 45 6.83 7.62 -8.29
CA ASP A 45 6.57 7.27 -6.90
C ASP A 45 5.67 6.04 -6.80
N SER A 46 5.67 5.39 -5.65
CA SER A 46 4.82 4.22 -5.43
C SER A 46 4.45 4.04 -3.97
N CYS A 47 3.26 3.49 -3.75
CA CYS A 47 2.73 3.13 -2.44
C CYS A 47 2.16 1.71 -2.49
N CYS A 48 2.34 0.94 -1.42
CA CYS A 48 1.74 -0.39 -1.28
C CYS A 48 0.46 -0.30 -0.43
N LEU A 49 -0.68 -0.62 -1.01
CA LEU A 49 -1.94 -0.76 -0.29
C LEU A 49 -2.25 -2.23 -0.05
N PHE A 50 -2.54 -2.57 1.19
CA PHE A 50 -2.92 -3.91 1.59
C PHE A 50 -4.31 -3.93 2.23
N MET A 51 -5.19 -4.73 1.63
CA MET A 51 -6.46 -5.14 2.19
C MET A 51 -6.20 -6.35 3.10
N ARG A 52 -6.58 -6.26 4.37
CA ARG A 52 -6.31 -7.28 5.40
C ARG A 52 -7.56 -7.58 6.23
N PRO A 53 -7.69 -8.76 6.84
CA PRO A 53 -8.70 -8.97 7.86
C PRO A 53 -8.60 -7.91 8.97
N PRO A 54 -9.73 -7.38 9.48
CA PRO A 54 -9.72 -6.42 10.57
C PRO A 54 -8.96 -6.97 11.78
N GLY A 55 -8.00 -6.20 12.30
CA GLY A 55 -7.21 -6.59 13.47
C GLY A 55 -6.17 -7.70 13.21
N ASP A 56 -5.81 -7.98 11.96
CA ASP A 56 -4.77 -8.96 11.63
C ASP A 56 -3.40 -8.57 12.21
N ARG A 57 -2.99 -9.27 13.28
CA ARG A 57 -1.71 -9.07 13.97
C ARG A 57 -0.51 -9.42 13.11
N GLY A 58 -0.66 -10.30 12.12
CA GLY A 58 0.43 -10.66 11.21
C GLY A 58 0.86 -9.51 10.32
N PHE A 59 -0.01 -8.52 10.11
CA PHE A 59 0.29 -7.34 9.30
C PHE A 59 1.44 -6.50 9.84
N ALA A 60 1.68 -6.50 11.15
CA ALA A 60 2.81 -5.79 11.77
C ALA A 60 4.16 -6.21 11.17
N VAL A 61 4.28 -7.45 10.69
CA VAL A 61 5.49 -7.94 10.00
C VAL A 61 5.66 -7.26 8.64
N LEU A 62 4.56 -6.97 7.92
CA LEU A 62 4.60 -6.23 6.66
C LEU A 62 4.93 -4.75 6.87
N GLU A 63 4.39 -4.13 7.92
CA GLU A 63 4.74 -2.76 8.31
C GLU A 63 6.24 -2.62 8.61
N GLU A 64 6.80 -3.54 9.38
CA GLU A 64 8.22 -3.53 9.72
C GLU A 64 9.10 -3.74 8.47
N ARG A 65 8.73 -4.67 7.58
CA ARG A 65 9.44 -4.87 6.30
C ARG A 65 9.35 -3.63 5.41
N ALA A 66 8.20 -2.98 5.34
CA ALA A 66 8.01 -1.76 4.56
C ALA A 66 8.88 -0.62 5.10
N ARG A 67 8.94 -0.46 6.43
CA ARG A 67 9.82 0.49 7.12
C ARG A 67 11.28 0.24 6.79
N GLN A 68 11.74 -1.02 6.84
CA GLN A 68 13.11 -1.41 6.48
C GLN A 68 13.43 -1.12 5.01
N ALA A 69 12.46 -1.30 4.11
CA ALA A 69 12.61 -1.03 2.68
C ALA A 69 12.43 0.45 2.29
N GLY A 70 12.02 1.32 3.23
CA GLY A 70 11.67 2.71 2.94
C GLY A 70 10.45 2.85 2.02
N ALA A 71 9.53 1.88 2.10
CA ALA A 71 8.34 1.77 1.26
C ALA A 71 7.10 2.31 1.98
N PRO A 72 6.37 3.26 1.38
CA PRO A 72 5.07 3.69 1.89
C PRO A 72 4.07 2.54 1.84
N ILE A 73 3.42 2.27 2.97
CA ILE A 73 2.41 1.22 3.10
C ILE A 73 1.12 1.80 3.69
N VAL A 74 -0.02 1.36 3.18
CA VAL A 74 -1.35 1.65 3.72
C VAL A 74 -2.08 0.34 3.96
N ALA A 75 -2.67 0.22 5.14
CA ALA A 75 -3.57 -0.88 5.50
C ALA A 75 -5.02 -0.42 5.35
N VAL A 76 -5.84 -1.25 4.72
CA VAL A 76 -7.29 -1.12 4.68
C VAL A 76 -7.88 -2.41 5.24
N ASP A 77 -8.81 -2.28 6.18
CA ASP A 77 -9.50 -3.46 6.71
C ASP A 77 -10.55 -3.93 5.69
N ASP A 78 -10.47 -5.19 5.30
CA ASP A 78 -11.38 -5.89 4.39
C ASP A 78 -12.44 -6.64 5.21
N ASN A 79 -13.64 -6.07 5.30
CA ASN A 79 -14.76 -6.67 6.03
C ASN A 79 -15.52 -7.73 5.20
N GLY A 80 -14.93 -8.20 4.10
CA GLY A 80 -15.47 -9.27 3.27
C GLY A 80 -16.16 -8.78 1.99
N PRO A 81 -16.71 -9.71 1.20
CA PRO A 81 -17.10 -9.48 -0.20
C PRO A 81 -18.25 -8.47 -0.40
N PHE A 82 -18.98 -8.12 0.65
CA PHE A 82 -20.10 -7.18 0.60
C PHE A 82 -19.75 -5.78 1.12
N ASP A 83 -18.52 -5.57 1.61
CA ASP A 83 -18.09 -4.26 2.06
C ASP A 83 -17.79 -3.34 0.87
N ARG A 84 -18.78 -2.52 0.49
CA ARG A 84 -18.62 -1.54 -0.58
C ARG A 84 -17.71 -0.36 -0.19
N ASN A 85 -17.41 -0.19 1.09
CA ASN A 85 -16.52 0.90 1.53
C ASN A 85 -15.06 0.60 1.21
N ILE A 86 -14.68 -0.65 1.00
CA ILE A 86 -13.29 -1.02 0.71
C ILE A 86 -12.73 -0.29 -0.50
N VAL A 87 -13.51 -0.19 -1.58
CA VAL A 87 -13.12 0.55 -2.79
C VAL A 87 -12.93 2.04 -2.47
N ARG A 88 -13.82 2.61 -1.65
CA ARG A 88 -13.75 4.02 -1.24
C ARG A 88 -12.50 4.30 -0.41
N GLU A 89 -12.16 3.40 0.52
CA GLU A 89 -10.94 3.51 1.33
C GLU A 89 -9.68 3.35 0.44
N CYS A 90 -9.71 2.43 -0.53
CA CYS A 90 -8.60 2.18 -1.45
C CYS A 90 -8.30 3.31 -2.46
N ILE A 91 -9.23 4.23 -2.73
CA ILE A 91 -9.03 5.35 -3.67
C ILE A 91 -8.79 6.70 -2.98
N ARG A 92 -8.84 6.73 -1.64
CA ARG A 92 -8.61 7.95 -0.84
C ARG A 92 -7.13 8.18 -0.48
N VAL A 93 -6.29 7.20 -0.81
CA VAL A 93 -4.85 7.15 -0.54
C VAL A 93 -4.08 8.16 -1.36
#